data_AF-U5Q7A6-F1
#
_entry.id   AF-U5Q7A6-F1
#
_cell.length_a   1.000
_cell.length_b   1.000
_cell.length_c   1.000
_cell.angle_alpha   90.00
_cell.angle_beta   90.00
_cell.angle_gamma   90.00
#
_symmetry.space_group_name_H-M   'P 1'
#
loop_
_entity.id
_entity.type
_entity.pdbx_description
1 polymer ?
#
loop_
_entity_poly.entity_id
_entity_poly.type
_entity_poly.pdbx_seq_one_letter_code
_entity_poly.pdbx_strand_id
1 'polypeptide(L)'
;MKTRFNLFFRLMLVALSISIITPAWAQADKDFYVVKGIVKDKTTNRILEYANVSITGTNIGTVANKDGEFSIKIKNDIKAESIEVSRIGYKTEVIPVNGVRIDKLVVYLTPKDNILEAITILGKDPAELVQEAIGKIGDNYSNGDNLLSGFYRETIKKRSTFVNVAEAIVEIYKTKYDDQRLEGDLVQIYKGRRIISPKMDDTLLVKLLGGPNLSIYIDAVKNPDLMLTNMNMNDYYYRMELPVMIDDRPHYVVSFEPQVVLPYPLYFGKYYIDRETLTFSRVEFSLSMDDKNKATQMILKKKPFSLRFKPEEVSFMVSYKRMGDKSYLNYIRSELRFKCDWKRRLFSTNYTIVSETVVTKRSDKLLLKAPRKYAFNDAYSLSDKVDNFYDENFWEDYNIIEPEQSLESAVNKLRKSIKN
;
A
#
# COMPACT_ATOMS: atom_id res chain seq x y z
N MET A 1 2.05 73.29 -32.02
CA MET A 1 1.51 72.46 -30.91
C MET A 1 0.56 71.34 -31.37
N LYS A 2 -0.32 71.53 -32.37
CA LYS A 2 -1.27 70.50 -32.83
C LYS A 2 -0.64 69.19 -33.37
N THR A 3 0.53 69.25 -34.00
CA THR A 3 1.18 68.09 -34.63
C THR A 3 1.82 67.12 -33.63
N ARG A 4 2.33 67.62 -32.49
CA ARG A 4 2.92 66.77 -31.44
C ARG A 4 1.86 66.06 -30.59
N PHE A 5 0.67 66.66 -30.44
CA PHE A 5 -0.44 66.07 -29.70
C PHE A 5 -1.03 64.84 -30.42
N ASN A 6 -1.17 64.91 -31.75
CA ASN A 6 -1.66 63.78 -32.56
C ASN A 6 -0.68 62.60 -32.62
N LEU A 7 0.64 62.87 -32.55
CA LEU A 7 1.65 61.81 -32.50
C LEU A 7 1.62 61.07 -31.15
N PHE A 8 1.43 61.81 -30.05
CA PHE A 8 1.32 61.24 -28.71
C PHE A 8 0.05 60.40 -28.56
N PHE A 9 -1.08 60.85 -29.11
CA PHE A 9 -2.34 60.10 -29.07
C PHE A 9 -2.31 58.82 -29.92
N ARG A 10 -1.62 58.84 -31.07
CA ARG A 10 -1.41 57.65 -31.92
C ARG A 10 -0.46 56.64 -31.28
N LEU A 11 0.60 57.08 -30.61
CA LEU A 11 1.49 56.21 -29.84
C LEU A 11 0.79 55.57 -28.63
N MET A 12 -0.11 56.31 -27.97
CA MET A 12 -0.91 55.80 -26.86
C MET A 12 -1.94 54.74 -27.32
N LEU A 13 -2.55 54.91 -28.51
CA LEU A 13 -3.44 53.91 -29.10
C LEU A 13 -2.72 52.63 -29.56
N VAL A 14 -1.47 52.74 -30.03
CA VAL A 14 -0.63 51.59 -30.36
C VAL A 14 -0.12 50.87 -29.09
N ALA A 15 0.13 51.61 -28.01
CA ALA A 15 0.47 51.01 -26.72
C ALA A 15 -0.74 50.32 -26.05
N LEU A 16 -1.96 50.83 -26.25
CA LEU A 16 -3.20 50.20 -25.77
C LEU A 16 -3.58 48.94 -26.56
N SER A 17 -3.26 48.85 -27.86
CA SER A 17 -3.54 47.65 -28.67
C SER A 17 -2.56 46.49 -28.42
N ILE A 18 -1.41 46.75 -27.79
CA ILE A 18 -0.44 45.70 -27.38
C ILE A 18 -0.78 45.11 -25.99
N SER A 19 -1.69 45.74 -25.24
CA SER A 19 -2.03 45.33 -23.86
C SER A 19 -3.20 44.33 -23.72
N ILE A 20 -3.70 43.76 -24.83
CA ILE A 20 -4.80 42.76 -24.81
C ILE A 20 -4.33 41.35 -25.20
N ILE A 21 -3.02 41.09 -25.26
CA ILE A 21 -2.52 39.71 -25.22
C ILE A 21 -2.47 39.32 -23.75
N THR A 22 -3.64 39.11 -23.13
CA THR A 22 -3.67 38.21 -21.98
C THR A 22 -3.18 36.87 -22.53
N PRO A 23 -2.13 36.25 -21.97
CA PRO A 23 -1.94 34.84 -22.23
C PRO A 23 -3.23 34.23 -21.71
N ALA A 24 -4.08 33.72 -22.61
CA ALA A 24 -5.01 32.69 -22.23
C ALA A 24 -4.11 31.63 -21.61
N TRP A 25 -4.13 31.52 -20.28
CA TRP A 25 -3.62 30.35 -19.61
C TRP A 25 -4.53 29.25 -20.13
N ALA A 26 -4.12 28.65 -21.26
CA ALA A 26 -4.58 27.35 -21.63
C ALA A 26 -4.32 26.52 -20.38
N GLN A 27 -5.38 26.16 -19.65
CA GLN A 27 -5.33 24.96 -18.85
C GLN A 27 -4.84 23.92 -19.84
N ALA A 28 -3.56 23.56 -19.73
CA ALA A 28 -3.04 22.43 -20.46
C ALA A 28 -4.03 21.30 -20.13
N ASP A 29 -4.74 20.81 -21.14
CA ASP A 29 -5.63 19.67 -20.96
C ASP A 29 -4.78 18.60 -20.30
N LYS A 30 -5.12 18.27 -19.05
CA LYS A 30 -4.38 17.26 -18.31
C LYS A 30 -4.50 15.98 -19.13
N ASP A 31 -3.38 15.30 -19.36
CA ASP A 31 -3.34 14.08 -20.16
C ASP A 31 -3.92 12.86 -19.42
N PHE A 32 -4.88 13.10 -18.52
CA PHE A 32 -5.59 12.12 -17.74
C PHE A 32 -6.94 12.65 -17.28
N TYR A 33 -7.87 11.74 -17.04
CA TYR A 33 -9.11 11.99 -16.29
C TYR A 33 -9.09 11.20 -14.98
N VAL A 34 -10.00 11.55 -14.06
CA VAL A 34 -10.02 10.97 -12.70
C VAL A 34 -11.40 10.39 -12.43
N VAL A 35 -11.42 9.19 -11.84
CA VAL A 35 -12.62 8.55 -11.31
C VAL A 35 -12.48 8.43 -9.80
N LYS A 36 -13.37 9.09 -9.07
CA LYS A 36 -13.45 9.09 -7.62
C LYS A 36 -14.74 8.42 -7.17
N GLY A 37 -14.67 7.65 -6.10
CA GLY A 37 -15.85 7.00 -5.57
C GLY A 37 -15.69 6.41 -4.19
N ILE A 38 -16.77 5.76 -3.74
CA ILE A 38 -16.85 5.04 -2.48
C ILE A 38 -17.38 3.63 -2.73
N VAL A 39 -16.79 2.64 -2.06
CA VAL A 39 -17.19 1.24 -2.17
C VAL A 39 -18.06 0.84 -1.00
N LYS A 40 -19.21 0.22 -1.28
CA LYS A 40 -20.22 -0.18 -0.30
C LYS A 40 -20.73 -1.59 -0.54
N ASP A 41 -21.15 -2.23 0.53
CA ASP A 41 -21.88 -3.48 0.49
C ASP A 41 -23.29 -3.22 -0.05
N LYS A 42 -23.69 -3.93 -1.11
CA LYS A 42 -24.99 -3.76 -1.76
C LYS A 42 -26.17 -4.10 -0.85
N THR A 43 -25.99 -5.06 0.05
CA THR A 43 -27.06 -5.58 0.92
C THR A 43 -27.19 -4.76 2.19
N THR A 44 -26.06 -4.40 2.81
CA THR A 44 -26.04 -3.76 4.14
C THR A 44 -25.74 -2.25 4.09
N ASN A 45 -25.38 -1.70 2.93
CA ASN A 45 -24.89 -0.32 2.76
C ASN A 45 -23.64 0.03 3.58
N ARG A 46 -22.98 -0.95 4.20
CA ARG A 46 -21.76 -0.74 4.97
C ARG A 46 -20.60 -0.36 4.04
N ILE A 47 -19.71 0.47 4.56
CA ILE A 47 -18.46 0.84 3.89
C ILE A 47 -17.58 -0.40 3.70
N LEU A 48 -16.97 -0.51 2.52
CA LEU A 48 -16.03 -1.57 2.20
C LEU A 48 -14.62 -1.03 2.10
N GLU A 49 -13.87 -1.22 3.17
CA GLU A 49 -12.46 -0.86 3.27
C GLU A 49 -11.59 -1.75 2.38
N TYR A 50 -10.51 -1.17 1.86
CA TYR A 50 -9.43 -1.88 1.16
C TYR A 50 -9.87 -2.70 -0.06
N ALA A 51 -10.91 -2.26 -0.75
CA ALA A 51 -11.27 -2.79 -2.06
C ALA A 51 -10.17 -2.44 -3.09
N ASN A 52 -9.80 -3.39 -3.94
CA ASN A 52 -8.91 -3.12 -5.06
C ASN A 52 -9.67 -2.36 -6.15
N VAL A 53 -9.03 -1.38 -6.77
CA VAL A 53 -9.58 -0.62 -7.89
C VAL A 53 -8.53 -0.60 -8.99
N SER A 54 -8.88 -1.06 -10.19
CA SER A 54 -7.91 -1.10 -11.30
C SER A 54 -8.56 -0.85 -12.65
N ILE A 55 -7.78 -0.38 -13.61
CA ILE A 55 -8.22 -0.28 -15.00
C ILE A 55 -8.23 -1.68 -15.59
N THR A 56 -9.38 -2.10 -16.14
CA THR A 56 -9.61 -3.42 -16.74
C THR A 56 -8.53 -3.77 -17.75
N GLY A 57 -7.98 -4.99 -17.65
CA GLY A 57 -6.92 -5.46 -18.55
C GLY A 57 -5.54 -4.83 -18.36
N THR A 58 -5.37 -3.96 -17.36
CA THR A 58 -4.07 -3.32 -17.07
C THR A 58 -3.57 -3.61 -15.65
N ASN A 59 -2.29 -3.31 -15.44
CA ASN A 59 -1.63 -3.33 -14.14
C ASN A 59 -1.70 -1.98 -13.40
N ILE A 60 -2.56 -1.06 -13.84
CA ILE A 60 -2.71 0.26 -13.25
C ILE A 60 -3.89 0.24 -12.28
N GLY A 61 -3.64 0.65 -11.04
CA GLY A 61 -4.65 0.59 -9.99
C GLY A 61 -4.30 1.35 -8.73
N THR A 62 -5.21 1.25 -7.77
CA THR A 62 -5.11 1.75 -6.41
C THR A 62 -5.96 0.88 -5.47
N VAL A 63 -6.05 1.25 -4.20
CA VAL A 63 -6.86 0.61 -3.17
C VAL A 63 -7.73 1.65 -2.46
N ALA A 64 -8.97 1.29 -2.14
CA ALA A 64 -9.87 2.10 -1.34
C ALA A 64 -9.39 2.22 0.12
N ASN A 65 -9.53 3.38 0.74
CA ASN A 65 -9.11 3.60 2.12
C ASN A 65 -10.11 2.98 3.15
N LYS A 66 -9.92 3.27 4.45
CA LYS A 66 -10.83 2.80 5.52
C LYS A 66 -12.23 3.43 5.49
N ASP A 67 -12.38 4.55 4.81
CA ASP A 67 -13.68 5.17 4.58
C ASP A 67 -14.32 4.62 3.28
N GLY A 68 -13.69 3.63 2.64
CA GLY A 68 -14.09 3.01 1.38
C GLY A 68 -13.90 3.92 0.16
N GLU A 69 -13.25 5.07 0.34
CA GLU A 69 -13.04 6.07 -0.69
C GLU A 69 -11.82 5.71 -1.56
N PHE A 70 -11.94 5.96 -2.86
CA PHE A 70 -10.86 5.75 -3.83
C PHE A 70 -10.82 6.85 -4.88
N SER A 71 -9.66 6.97 -5.53
CA SER A 71 -9.45 7.81 -6.71
C SER A 71 -8.47 7.13 -7.65
N ILE A 72 -8.87 6.92 -8.89
CA ILE A 72 -8.00 6.40 -9.95
C ILE A 72 -7.87 7.42 -11.08
N LYS A 73 -6.62 7.76 -11.39
CA LYS A 73 -6.19 8.61 -12.48
C LYS A 73 -5.88 7.73 -13.68
N ILE A 74 -6.49 8.06 -14.81
CA ILE A 74 -6.44 7.29 -16.04
C ILE A 74 -5.92 8.21 -17.13
N LYS A 75 -4.73 7.91 -17.65
CA LYS A 75 -4.16 8.68 -18.75
C LYS A 75 -4.96 8.49 -20.03
N ASN A 76 -5.06 9.53 -20.85
CA ASN A 76 -5.87 9.52 -22.07
C ASN A 76 -5.32 8.54 -23.12
N ASP A 77 -4.02 8.24 -23.08
CA ASP A 77 -3.34 7.28 -23.97
C ASP A 77 -3.68 5.80 -23.68
N ILE A 78 -4.18 5.47 -22.49
CA ILE A 78 -4.52 4.09 -22.08
C ILE A 78 -5.80 3.58 -22.75
N LYS A 79 -6.68 4.46 -23.26
CA LYS A 79 -7.99 4.12 -23.84
C LYS A 79 -8.80 3.14 -22.95
N ALA A 80 -8.90 3.44 -21.66
CA ALA A 80 -9.62 2.60 -20.71
C ALA A 80 -11.14 2.62 -20.95
N GLU A 81 -11.71 1.44 -21.21
CA GLU A 81 -13.16 1.28 -21.35
C GLU A 81 -13.85 1.23 -19.97
N SER A 82 -13.26 0.50 -19.01
CA SER A 82 -13.83 0.27 -17.69
C SER A 82 -12.77 0.20 -16.58
N ILE A 83 -13.26 0.31 -15.35
CA ILE A 83 -12.52 -0.05 -14.14
C ILE A 83 -13.17 -1.27 -13.48
N GLU A 84 -12.36 -2.07 -12.81
CA GLU A 84 -12.76 -3.20 -11.98
C GLU A 84 -12.59 -2.82 -10.51
N VAL A 85 -13.61 -3.14 -9.70
CA VAL A 85 -13.58 -2.99 -8.24
C VAL A 85 -13.85 -4.35 -7.60
N SER A 86 -12.90 -4.82 -6.79
CA SER A 86 -12.97 -6.15 -6.17
C SER A 86 -12.66 -6.13 -4.67
N ARG A 87 -13.24 -7.07 -3.94
CA ARG A 87 -12.99 -7.29 -2.51
C ARG A 87 -13.26 -8.74 -2.13
N ILE A 88 -12.48 -9.27 -1.20
CA ILE A 88 -12.63 -10.64 -0.69
C ILE A 88 -14.05 -10.85 -0.16
N GLY A 89 -14.70 -11.93 -0.62
CA GLY A 89 -16.07 -12.29 -0.25
C GLY A 89 -17.16 -11.58 -1.06
N TYR A 90 -16.78 -10.81 -2.09
CA TYR A 90 -17.70 -10.06 -2.93
C TYR A 90 -17.49 -10.40 -4.41
N LYS A 91 -18.55 -10.20 -5.20
CA LYS A 91 -18.46 -10.21 -6.66
C LYS A 91 -17.69 -8.98 -7.15
N THR A 92 -16.84 -9.14 -8.16
CA THR A 92 -16.16 -8.03 -8.83
C THR A 92 -17.17 -7.25 -9.65
N GLU A 93 -17.13 -5.92 -9.55
CA GLU A 93 -17.98 -5.05 -10.34
C GLU A 93 -17.12 -4.34 -11.41
N VAL A 94 -17.59 -4.37 -12.66
CA VAL A 94 -16.95 -3.71 -13.81
C VAL A 94 -17.76 -2.47 -14.15
N ILE A 95 -17.10 -1.31 -14.16
CA ILE A 95 -17.76 -0.01 -14.28
C ILE A 95 -17.21 0.71 -15.51
N PRO A 96 -18.06 1.06 -16.50
CA PRO A 96 -17.62 1.80 -17.68
C PRO A 96 -17.19 3.22 -17.29
N VAL A 97 -16.06 3.67 -17.82
CA VAL A 97 -15.51 5.01 -17.55
C VAL A 97 -15.32 5.85 -18.82
N ASN A 98 -15.14 5.22 -19.99
CA ASN A 98 -15.21 5.82 -21.33
C ASN A 98 -14.54 7.21 -21.50
N GLY A 99 -13.39 7.45 -20.88
CA GLY A 99 -12.69 8.73 -21.00
C GLY A 99 -13.26 9.89 -20.18
N VAL A 100 -14.24 9.67 -19.32
CA VAL A 100 -14.98 10.73 -18.61
C VAL A 100 -14.53 10.84 -17.16
N ARG A 101 -14.30 12.08 -16.70
CA ARG A 101 -14.09 12.39 -15.29
C ARG A 101 -15.34 12.09 -14.48
N ILE A 102 -15.20 11.33 -13.39
CA ILE A 102 -16.28 11.03 -12.46
C ILE A 102 -15.84 11.44 -11.06
N ASP A 103 -16.50 12.44 -10.46
CA ASP A 103 -16.10 12.96 -9.14
C ASP A 103 -16.77 12.25 -7.96
N LYS A 104 -17.90 11.57 -8.18
CA LYS A 104 -18.70 10.91 -7.14
C LYS A 104 -19.38 9.64 -7.64
N LEU A 105 -18.63 8.54 -7.65
CA LEU A 105 -19.14 7.20 -7.96
C LEU A 105 -19.49 6.46 -6.66
N VAL A 106 -20.62 5.76 -6.62
CA VAL A 106 -20.91 4.80 -5.55
C VAL A 106 -20.89 3.41 -6.15
N VAL A 107 -19.98 2.57 -5.67
CA VAL A 107 -19.80 1.19 -6.14
C VAL A 107 -20.40 0.25 -5.12
N TYR A 108 -21.47 -0.44 -5.50
CA TYR A 108 -22.10 -1.45 -4.66
C TYR A 108 -21.59 -2.84 -5.01
N LEU A 109 -20.80 -3.45 -4.14
CA LEU A 109 -20.37 -4.83 -4.30
C LEU A 109 -21.41 -5.77 -3.72
N THR A 110 -21.78 -6.79 -4.48
CA THR A 110 -22.71 -7.84 -4.04
C THR A 110 -21.94 -8.89 -3.23
N PRO A 111 -22.32 -9.17 -1.96
CA PRO A 111 -21.75 -10.28 -1.20
C PRO A 111 -21.92 -11.60 -1.96
N LYS A 112 -20.89 -12.44 -1.96
CA LYS A 112 -20.89 -13.74 -2.64
C LYS A 112 -20.79 -14.84 -1.58
N ASP A 113 -21.92 -15.45 -1.26
CA ASP A 113 -21.98 -16.50 -0.25
C ASP A 113 -21.37 -17.81 -0.75
N ASN A 114 -20.57 -18.46 0.10
CA ASN A 114 -19.78 -19.65 -0.21
C ASN A 114 -20.57 -20.98 -0.18
N ILE A 115 -21.89 -20.93 -0.32
CA ILE A 115 -22.78 -22.00 0.19
C ILE A 115 -22.70 -23.31 -0.63
N LEU A 116 -22.22 -23.30 -1.87
CA LEU A 116 -22.47 -24.44 -2.79
C LEU A 116 -21.28 -25.35 -3.13
N GLU A 117 -20.10 -25.18 -2.53
CA GLU A 117 -18.93 -26.06 -2.81
C GLU A 117 -18.19 -26.59 -1.58
N ALA A 118 -18.70 -26.39 -0.35
CA ALA A 118 -18.02 -26.84 0.87
C ALA A 118 -17.82 -28.36 0.98
N ILE A 119 -18.60 -29.15 0.25
CA ILE A 119 -18.67 -30.62 0.42
C ILE A 119 -17.43 -31.34 -0.15
N THR A 120 -16.74 -30.77 -1.14
CA THR A 120 -15.51 -31.36 -1.72
C THR A 120 -14.22 -30.85 -1.03
N ILE A 121 -14.32 -29.79 -0.21
CA ILE A 121 -13.16 -29.05 0.31
C ILE A 121 -12.56 -29.70 1.57
N LEU A 122 -13.36 -30.45 2.34
CA LEU A 122 -12.92 -31.10 3.59
C LEU A 122 -12.05 -32.35 3.39
N GLY A 123 -11.80 -32.79 2.14
CA GLY A 123 -11.03 -34.00 1.85
C GLY A 123 -9.54 -33.81 1.64
N LYS A 124 -9.05 -32.58 1.44
CA LYS A 124 -7.63 -32.30 1.19
C LYS A 124 -6.91 -31.92 2.49
N ASP A 125 -5.76 -32.53 2.74
CA ASP A 125 -4.92 -32.14 3.86
C ASP A 125 -4.44 -30.69 3.67
N PRO A 126 -4.65 -29.79 4.66
CA PRO A 126 -4.31 -28.38 4.50
C PRO A 126 -2.81 -28.13 4.41
N ALA A 127 -1.96 -28.97 5.02
CA ALA A 127 -0.51 -28.83 4.92
C ALA A 127 -0.02 -29.27 3.53
N GLU A 128 -0.52 -30.40 3.01
CA GLU A 128 -0.24 -30.85 1.64
C GLU A 128 -0.66 -29.80 0.60
N LEU A 129 -1.82 -29.18 0.78
CA LEU A 129 -2.27 -28.08 -0.10
C LEU A 129 -1.30 -26.89 -0.11
N VAL A 130 -0.81 -26.46 1.06
CA VAL A 130 0.16 -25.36 1.14
C VAL A 130 1.48 -25.78 0.48
N GLN A 131 1.93 -27.02 0.69
CA GLN A 131 3.14 -27.56 0.07
C GLN A 131 3.05 -27.57 -1.46
N GLU A 132 1.93 -28.02 -2.02
CA GLU A 132 1.67 -27.98 -3.46
C GLU A 132 1.67 -26.55 -4.01
N ALA A 133 1.05 -25.61 -3.28
CA ALA A 133 1.02 -24.20 -3.66
C ALA A 133 2.43 -23.57 -3.66
N ILE A 134 3.28 -23.92 -2.69
CA ILE A 134 4.70 -23.53 -2.68
C ILE A 134 5.41 -24.05 -3.94
N GLY A 135 5.16 -25.32 -4.31
CA GLY A 135 5.70 -25.92 -5.53
C GLY A 135 5.27 -25.20 -6.83
N LYS A 136 4.19 -24.40 -6.78
CA LYS A 136 3.66 -23.63 -7.91
C LYS A 136 4.13 -22.18 -7.97
N ILE A 137 4.97 -21.72 -7.03
CA ILE A 137 5.45 -20.33 -7.03
C ILE A 137 6.19 -19.99 -8.34
N GLY A 138 7.10 -20.85 -8.82
CA GLY A 138 7.84 -20.54 -10.06
C GLY A 138 6.96 -20.50 -11.32
N ASP A 139 5.95 -21.35 -11.37
CA ASP A 139 4.98 -21.40 -12.46
C ASP A 139 4.04 -20.19 -12.44
N ASN A 140 3.62 -19.75 -11.25
CA ASN A 140 2.53 -18.78 -11.11
C ASN A 140 3.00 -17.33 -10.93
N TYR A 141 4.27 -17.08 -10.62
CA TYR A 141 4.79 -15.73 -10.39
C TYR A 141 5.76 -15.28 -11.48
N SER A 142 6.10 -13.99 -11.45
CA SER A 142 6.98 -13.40 -12.46
C SER A 142 8.33 -14.12 -12.54
N ASN A 143 8.66 -14.57 -13.75
CA ASN A 143 9.92 -15.23 -14.10
C ASN A 143 10.98 -14.25 -14.64
N GLY A 144 10.64 -12.96 -14.71
CA GLY A 144 11.53 -11.89 -15.15
C GLY A 144 11.65 -10.79 -14.10
N ASP A 145 12.74 -10.05 -14.20
CA ASP A 145 12.92 -8.84 -13.41
C ASP A 145 11.90 -7.78 -13.86
N ASN A 146 11.32 -7.07 -12.90
CA ASN A 146 10.31 -6.06 -13.16
C ASN A 146 10.47 -4.86 -12.22
N LEU A 147 9.98 -3.72 -12.69
CA LEU A 147 9.91 -2.49 -11.91
C LEU A 147 8.46 -2.24 -11.52
N LEU A 148 8.21 -2.06 -10.22
CA LEU A 148 6.92 -1.69 -9.67
C LEU A 148 6.97 -0.24 -9.17
N SER A 149 6.17 0.63 -9.77
CA SER A 149 5.93 1.98 -9.25
C SER A 149 4.77 1.92 -8.26
N GLY A 150 4.99 2.39 -7.03
CA GLY A 150 4.01 2.31 -5.96
C GLY A 150 3.84 3.60 -5.18
N PHE A 151 2.72 3.69 -4.47
CA PHE A 151 2.50 4.71 -3.45
C PHE A 151 2.68 4.09 -2.07
N TYR A 152 3.57 4.69 -1.28
CA TYR A 152 3.87 4.33 0.10
C TYR A 152 3.33 5.40 1.04
N ARG A 153 2.68 4.99 2.13
CA ARG A 153 2.29 5.85 3.25
C ARG A 153 2.63 5.20 4.57
N GLU A 154 3.25 5.96 5.47
CA GLU A 154 3.47 5.59 6.87
C GLU A 154 2.84 6.64 7.78
N THR A 155 2.07 6.19 8.76
CA THR A 155 1.49 7.06 9.78
C THR A 155 1.87 6.57 11.17
N ILE A 156 2.18 7.52 12.05
CA ILE A 156 2.43 7.25 13.47
C ILE A 156 1.37 7.98 14.27
N LYS A 157 0.58 7.23 15.05
CA LYS A 157 -0.34 7.77 16.05
C LYS A 157 0.28 7.64 17.43
N LYS A 158 0.24 8.73 18.20
CA LYS A 158 0.46 8.74 19.64
C LYS A 158 -0.91 8.80 20.30
N ARG A 159 -1.29 7.73 21.01
CA ARG A 159 -2.68 7.49 21.42
C ARG A 159 -3.59 7.54 20.18
N SER A 160 -4.56 8.45 20.11
CA SER A 160 -5.45 8.65 18.97
C SER A 160 -5.00 9.75 18.00
N THR A 161 -3.90 10.45 18.28
CA THR A 161 -3.48 11.63 17.51
C THR A 161 -2.35 11.27 16.55
N PHE A 162 -2.51 11.60 15.26
CA PHE A 162 -1.42 11.50 14.29
C PHE A 162 -0.30 12.48 14.66
N VAL A 163 0.92 11.96 14.77
CA VAL A 163 2.11 12.75 15.07
C VAL A 163 3.12 12.74 13.92
N ASN A 164 3.11 11.71 13.08
CA ASN A 164 3.92 11.64 11.86
C ASN A 164 3.08 11.08 10.72
N VAL A 165 3.20 11.70 9.56
CA VAL A 165 2.68 11.20 8.28
C VAL A 165 3.81 11.35 7.27
N ALA A 166 4.27 10.25 6.69
CA ALA A 166 5.26 10.23 5.62
C ALA A 166 4.66 9.51 4.41
N GLU A 167 4.85 10.07 3.22
CA GLU A 167 4.27 9.55 1.99
C GLU A 167 5.31 9.63 0.86
N ALA A 168 5.32 8.66 -0.03
CA ALA A 168 6.25 8.61 -1.16
C ALA A 168 5.69 7.87 -2.38
N ILE A 169 6.15 8.28 -3.56
CA ILE A 169 6.23 7.40 -4.72
C ILE A 169 7.52 6.61 -4.61
N VAL A 170 7.38 5.29 -4.65
CA VAL A 170 8.46 4.33 -4.55
C VAL A 170 8.61 3.56 -5.85
N GLU A 171 9.84 3.23 -6.19
CA GLU A 171 10.20 2.35 -7.29
C GLU A 171 10.81 1.08 -6.70
N ILE A 172 10.13 -0.04 -6.86
CA ILE A 172 10.52 -1.33 -6.28
C ILE A 172 11.01 -2.21 -7.43
N TYR A 173 12.32 -2.44 -7.45
CA TYR A 173 12.91 -3.38 -8.38
C TYR A 173 12.76 -4.77 -7.79
N LYS A 174 12.03 -5.64 -8.48
CA LYS A 174 11.79 -7.03 -8.11
C LYS A 174 12.53 -7.92 -9.08
N THR A 175 13.37 -8.78 -8.53
CA THR A 175 13.93 -9.90 -9.27
C THR A 175 12.89 -11.01 -9.43
N LYS A 176 13.05 -11.86 -10.44
CA LYS A 176 12.18 -13.04 -10.65
C LYS A 176 11.94 -13.87 -9.39
N TYR A 177 10.74 -14.41 -9.20
CA TYR A 177 10.37 -15.12 -7.95
C TYR A 177 11.08 -16.48 -7.76
N ASP A 178 11.57 -17.09 -8.84
CA ASP A 178 12.45 -18.28 -8.76
C ASP A 178 13.77 -17.98 -8.06
N ASP A 179 14.20 -16.71 -8.06
CA ASP A 179 15.32 -16.27 -7.26
C ASP A 179 14.81 -15.79 -5.90
N GLN A 180 14.93 -16.62 -4.87
CA GLN A 180 14.46 -16.29 -3.51
C GLN A 180 15.44 -15.37 -2.75
N ARG A 181 16.54 -14.93 -3.37
CA ARG A 181 17.49 -13.99 -2.76
C ARG A 181 16.91 -12.59 -2.71
N LEU A 182 16.81 -12.05 -1.50
CA LEU A 182 16.32 -10.69 -1.28
C LEU A 182 17.33 -9.61 -1.66
N GLU A 183 18.65 -9.91 -1.74
CA GLU A 183 19.64 -8.89 -2.10
C GLU A 183 19.52 -8.41 -3.56
N GLY A 184 18.75 -9.14 -4.36
CA GLY A 184 18.34 -8.77 -5.71
C GLY A 184 17.31 -7.63 -5.71
N ASP A 185 16.43 -7.56 -4.72
CA ASP A 185 15.36 -6.57 -4.68
C ASP A 185 15.87 -5.26 -4.06
N LEU A 186 15.32 -4.13 -4.49
CA LEU A 186 15.59 -2.83 -3.84
C LEU A 186 14.42 -1.87 -3.99
N VAL A 187 14.25 -0.98 -3.01
CA VAL A 187 13.31 0.14 -3.07
C VAL A 187 14.08 1.44 -3.28
N GLN A 188 13.59 2.29 -4.17
CA GLN A 188 14.07 3.66 -4.34
C GLN A 188 12.92 4.63 -4.06
N ILE A 189 13.23 5.74 -3.40
CA ILE A 189 12.28 6.83 -3.20
C ILE A 189 12.40 7.79 -4.39
N TYR A 190 11.34 7.91 -5.19
CA TYR A 190 11.32 8.82 -6.33
C TYR A 190 10.91 10.22 -5.93
N LYS A 191 9.84 10.33 -5.14
CA LYS A 191 9.27 11.59 -4.66
C LYS A 191 8.63 11.34 -3.31
N GLY A 192 8.85 12.20 -2.31
CA GLY A 192 8.26 12.00 -1.00
C GLY A 192 8.08 13.28 -0.20
N ARG A 193 7.18 13.22 0.78
CA ARG A 193 6.91 14.30 1.73
C ARG A 193 6.68 13.74 3.12
N ARG A 194 6.88 14.57 4.13
CA ARG A 194 6.46 14.27 5.50
C ARG A 194 5.81 15.47 6.17
N ILE A 195 5.01 15.17 7.19
CA ILE A 195 4.42 16.14 8.11
C ILE A 195 4.58 15.58 9.52
N ILE A 196 5.28 16.34 10.37
CA ILE A 196 5.61 15.95 11.73
C ILE A 196 5.03 16.96 12.71
N SER A 197 4.47 16.46 13.82
CA SER A 197 4.04 17.30 14.93
C SER A 197 5.24 17.95 15.61
N PRO A 198 5.19 19.26 15.93
CA PRO A 198 6.27 19.94 16.67
C PRO A 198 6.51 19.37 18.09
N LYS A 199 5.52 18.68 18.68
CA LYS A 199 5.57 18.15 20.06
C LYS A 199 6.09 16.71 20.14
N MET A 200 6.90 16.27 19.17
CA MET A 200 7.19 14.85 18.91
C MET A 200 8.49 14.31 19.54
N ASP A 201 9.14 15.08 20.43
CA ASP A 201 10.49 14.82 20.95
C ASP A 201 10.74 13.37 21.44
N ASP A 202 9.77 12.73 22.08
CA ASP A 202 9.93 11.38 22.63
C ASP A 202 9.73 10.23 21.60
N THR A 203 9.06 10.49 20.47
CA THR A 203 8.53 9.43 19.58
C THR A 203 9.52 9.00 18.49
N LEU A 204 10.40 9.89 18.02
CA LEU A 204 11.41 9.59 16.99
C LEU A 204 12.65 8.83 17.50
N LEU A 205 12.79 8.70 18.82
CA LEU A 205 13.95 8.07 19.45
C LEU A 205 13.93 6.54 19.37
N VAL A 206 12.75 5.96 19.15
CA VAL A 206 12.59 4.52 18.92
C VAL A 206 12.74 4.25 17.43
N LYS A 207 13.75 3.46 17.06
CA LYS A 207 13.93 2.98 15.67
C LYS A 207 13.48 1.52 15.62
N LEU A 208 12.57 1.24 14.70
CA LEU A 208 11.91 -0.05 14.50
C LEU A 208 12.29 -0.56 13.11
N LEU A 209 12.25 -1.88 12.93
CA LEU A 209 12.30 -2.50 11.61
C LEU A 209 11.01 -2.12 10.86
N GLY A 210 11.15 -1.52 9.67
CA GLY A 210 10.00 -0.98 8.92
C GLY A 210 10.45 -0.10 7.76
N GLY A 211 9.63 0.90 7.45
CA GLY A 211 9.88 1.81 6.33
C GLY A 211 9.55 1.18 4.96
N PRO A 212 9.90 1.88 3.87
CA PRO A 212 9.63 1.43 2.50
C PRO A 212 10.22 0.06 2.14
N ASN A 213 11.39 -0.30 2.69
CA ASN A 213 12.01 -1.61 2.43
C ASN A 213 11.21 -2.79 2.99
N LEU A 214 10.22 -2.54 3.86
CA LEU A 214 9.34 -3.60 4.34
C LEU A 214 8.71 -4.37 3.17
N SER A 215 8.42 -3.72 2.04
CA SER A 215 7.88 -4.37 0.84
C SER A 215 8.77 -5.45 0.20
N ILE A 216 10.05 -5.51 0.58
CA ILE A 216 10.96 -6.58 0.20
C ILE A 216 10.88 -7.71 1.23
N TYR A 217 10.95 -7.37 2.52
CA TYR A 217 11.09 -8.36 3.59
C TYR A 217 9.81 -9.14 3.89
N ILE A 218 8.63 -8.55 3.71
CA ILE A 218 7.35 -9.19 4.06
C ILE A 218 6.57 -9.72 2.86
N ASP A 219 7.11 -9.59 1.64
CA ASP A 219 6.59 -10.29 0.46
C ASP A 219 6.73 -11.80 0.68
N ALA A 220 5.70 -12.40 1.27
CA ALA A 220 5.73 -13.77 1.77
C ALA A 220 6.12 -14.81 0.71
N VAL A 221 5.75 -14.56 -0.54
CA VAL A 221 6.04 -15.49 -1.65
C VAL A 221 7.48 -15.30 -2.12
N LYS A 222 7.98 -14.06 -2.16
CA LYS A 222 9.38 -13.76 -2.51
C LYS A 222 10.36 -14.15 -1.40
N ASN A 223 9.92 -14.06 -0.14
CA ASN A 223 10.67 -14.39 1.06
C ASN A 223 10.07 -15.61 1.78
N PRO A 224 10.23 -16.82 1.23
CA PRO A 224 9.60 -18.01 1.80
C PRO A 224 10.16 -18.38 3.17
N ASP A 225 11.36 -17.93 3.54
CA ASP A 225 11.97 -18.18 4.85
C ASP A 225 11.11 -17.67 6.02
N LEU A 226 10.17 -16.74 5.78
CA LEU A 226 9.20 -16.31 6.79
C LEU A 226 8.34 -17.48 7.29
N MET A 227 7.76 -18.26 6.38
CA MET A 227 6.74 -19.29 6.69
C MET A 227 6.35 -20.23 5.54
N LEU A 228 6.99 -20.14 4.37
CA LEU A 228 6.66 -20.88 3.15
C LEU A 228 7.85 -21.74 2.64
N THR A 229 8.66 -22.30 3.54
CA THR A 229 9.67 -23.32 3.18
C THR A 229 9.24 -24.69 3.69
N ASN A 230 9.62 -25.75 2.97
CA ASN A 230 9.35 -27.12 3.41
C ASN A 230 9.92 -27.41 4.82
N MET A 231 10.99 -26.73 5.24
CA MET A 231 11.57 -26.88 6.57
C MET A 231 10.71 -26.22 7.65
N ASN A 232 10.37 -24.94 7.47
CA ASN A 232 9.58 -24.19 8.47
C ASN A 232 8.11 -24.59 8.49
N MET A 233 7.60 -25.27 7.47
CA MET A 233 6.23 -25.78 7.47
C MET A 233 5.95 -26.72 8.67
N ASN A 234 6.94 -27.49 9.12
CA ASN A 234 6.80 -28.38 10.27
C ASN A 234 6.65 -27.63 11.60
N ASP A 235 6.95 -26.33 11.64
CA ASP A 235 6.79 -25.49 12.83
C ASP A 235 5.32 -25.07 13.06
N TYR A 236 4.43 -25.37 12.12
CA TYR A 236 3.04 -24.90 12.10
C TYR A 236 2.01 -26.02 12.00
N TYR A 237 0.92 -25.85 12.74
CA TYR A 237 -0.32 -26.60 12.53
C TYR A 237 -1.19 -25.86 11.51
N TYR A 238 -1.81 -26.59 10.58
CA TYR A 238 -2.64 -26.04 9.49
C TYR A 238 -4.09 -26.49 9.63
N ARG A 239 -5.03 -25.59 9.34
CA ARG A 239 -6.47 -25.89 9.34
C ARG A 239 -7.15 -25.30 8.11
N MET A 240 -8.01 -26.09 7.49
CA MET A 240 -8.88 -25.61 6.42
C MET A 240 -9.98 -24.71 7.02
N GLU A 241 -10.10 -23.49 6.51
CA GLU A 241 -11.14 -22.53 6.87
C GLU A 241 -12.21 -22.49 5.76
N LEU A 242 -13.29 -21.74 6.00
CA LEU A 242 -14.29 -21.52 4.96
C LEU A 242 -13.64 -20.87 3.73
N PRO A 243 -13.88 -21.41 2.52
CA PRO A 243 -13.36 -20.82 1.31
C PRO A 243 -13.91 -19.42 1.11
N VAL A 244 -13.26 -18.63 0.25
CA VAL A 244 -13.73 -17.29 -0.11
C VAL A 244 -13.62 -17.07 -1.61
N MET A 245 -14.33 -16.05 -2.10
CA MET A 245 -14.15 -15.53 -3.47
C MET A 245 -13.22 -14.33 -3.44
N ILE A 246 -12.21 -14.32 -4.32
CA ILE A 246 -11.34 -13.16 -4.57
C ILE A 246 -11.24 -13.00 -6.07
N ASP A 247 -11.51 -11.80 -6.59
CA ASP A 247 -11.54 -11.49 -8.03
C ASP A 247 -12.39 -12.49 -8.83
N ASP A 248 -13.57 -12.83 -8.30
CA ASP A 248 -14.51 -13.84 -8.81
C ASP A 248 -13.96 -15.27 -8.97
N ARG A 249 -12.80 -15.57 -8.38
CA ARG A 249 -12.20 -16.90 -8.36
C ARG A 249 -12.33 -17.55 -6.98
N PRO A 250 -12.64 -18.84 -6.89
CA PRO A 250 -12.70 -19.54 -5.61
C PRO A 250 -11.30 -19.73 -5.04
N HIS A 251 -11.16 -19.47 -3.75
CA HIS A 251 -9.91 -19.65 -3.01
C HIS A 251 -10.12 -20.65 -1.87
N TYR A 252 -9.13 -21.53 -1.66
CA TYR A 252 -8.93 -22.17 -0.37
C TYR A 252 -8.46 -21.12 0.64
N VAL A 253 -8.89 -21.28 1.89
CA VAL A 253 -8.35 -20.50 3.01
C VAL A 253 -7.75 -21.48 3.99
N VAL A 254 -6.45 -21.38 4.22
CA VAL A 254 -5.73 -22.24 5.15
C VAL A 254 -5.17 -21.37 6.26
N SER A 255 -5.64 -21.58 7.49
CA SER A 255 -5.03 -20.95 8.67
C SER A 255 -3.82 -21.74 9.12
N PHE A 256 -2.84 -21.03 9.68
CA PHE A 256 -1.63 -21.63 10.25
C PHE A 256 -1.31 -20.99 11.60
N GLU A 257 -0.86 -21.81 12.55
CA GLU A 257 -0.47 -21.36 13.89
C GLU A 257 0.73 -22.16 14.42
N PRO A 258 1.62 -21.55 15.23
CA PRO A 258 2.78 -22.24 15.76
C PRO A 258 2.40 -23.49 16.55
N GLN A 259 3.07 -24.62 16.28
CA GLN A 259 2.94 -25.85 17.07
C GLN A 259 4.20 -26.19 17.87
N VAL A 260 5.26 -25.38 17.71
CA VAL A 260 6.54 -25.52 18.42
C VAL A 260 6.95 -24.20 19.06
N VAL A 261 7.91 -24.25 19.98
CA VAL A 261 8.52 -23.07 20.60
C VAL A 261 9.97 -22.97 20.17
N LEU A 262 10.30 -21.93 19.39
CA LEU A 262 11.66 -21.66 18.92
C LEU A 262 12.33 -20.51 19.67
N PRO A 263 13.66 -20.33 19.57
CA PRO A 263 14.36 -19.19 20.16
C PRO A 263 13.92 -17.81 19.64
N TYR A 264 13.24 -17.76 18.49
CA TYR A 264 12.67 -16.57 17.87
C TYR A 264 11.13 -16.68 17.78
N PRO A 265 10.40 -15.56 17.60
CA PRO A 265 8.95 -15.59 17.52
C PRO A 265 8.51 -16.12 16.15
N LEU A 266 7.53 -17.02 16.15
CA LEU A 266 6.88 -17.54 14.95
C LEU A 266 5.67 -16.68 14.55
N TYR A 267 5.15 -16.92 13.35
CA TYR A 267 3.98 -16.23 12.82
C TYR A 267 2.69 -17.06 12.97
N PHE A 268 1.54 -16.42 12.90
CA PHE A 268 0.25 -17.11 12.72
C PHE A 268 -0.59 -16.31 11.73
N GLY A 269 -1.51 -16.96 11.02
CA GLY A 269 -2.20 -16.27 9.94
C GLY A 269 -3.05 -17.15 9.05
N LYS A 270 -3.27 -16.66 7.82
CA LYS A 270 -4.06 -17.29 6.77
C LYS A 270 -3.41 -17.12 5.40
N TYR A 271 -3.40 -18.20 4.63
CA TYR A 271 -3.13 -18.21 3.20
C TYR A 271 -4.44 -18.23 2.42
N TYR A 272 -4.52 -17.44 1.36
CA TYR A 272 -5.61 -17.45 0.40
C TYR A 272 -5.06 -17.98 -0.93
N ILE A 273 -5.43 -19.22 -1.26
CA ILE A 273 -4.83 -19.98 -2.37
C ILE A 273 -5.89 -20.18 -3.45
N ASP A 274 -5.65 -19.66 -4.65
CA ASP A 274 -6.53 -19.83 -5.80
C ASP A 274 -6.71 -21.32 -6.12
N ARG A 275 -7.96 -21.80 -6.26
CA ARG A 275 -8.20 -23.25 -6.37
C ARG A 275 -7.75 -23.86 -7.69
N GLU A 276 -7.75 -23.10 -8.76
CA GLU A 276 -7.41 -23.60 -10.10
C GLU A 276 -5.90 -23.66 -10.29
N THR A 277 -5.19 -22.63 -9.85
CA THR A 277 -3.76 -22.44 -10.14
C THR A 277 -2.87 -22.76 -8.95
N LEU A 278 -3.42 -22.82 -7.74
CA LEU A 278 -2.68 -22.87 -6.47
C LEU A 278 -1.78 -21.63 -6.24
N THR A 279 -2.17 -20.48 -6.81
CA THR A 279 -1.50 -19.20 -6.57
C THR A 279 -1.90 -18.63 -5.20
N PHE A 280 -0.94 -18.20 -4.38
CA PHE A 280 -1.26 -17.34 -3.22
C PHE A 280 -1.74 -15.95 -3.67
N SER A 281 -3.04 -15.67 -3.59
CA SER A 281 -3.55 -14.34 -3.94
C SER A 281 -3.46 -13.36 -2.77
N ARG A 282 -3.40 -13.87 -1.54
CA ARG A 282 -3.20 -13.08 -0.33
C ARG A 282 -2.61 -13.92 0.79
N VAL A 283 -1.82 -13.27 1.63
CA VAL A 283 -1.31 -13.81 2.89
C VAL A 283 -1.51 -12.78 3.99
N GLU A 284 -2.20 -13.18 5.05
CA GLU A 284 -2.38 -12.38 6.27
C GLU A 284 -1.66 -13.06 7.40
N PHE A 285 -0.79 -12.36 8.12
CA PHE A 285 0.01 -12.98 9.17
C PHE A 285 0.42 -11.99 10.24
N SER A 286 0.58 -12.48 11.45
CA SER A 286 0.95 -11.71 12.63
C SER A 286 2.06 -12.41 13.39
N LEU A 287 2.94 -11.62 14.00
CA LEU A 287 3.99 -12.16 14.86
C LEU A 287 3.39 -12.60 16.20
N SER A 288 3.72 -13.81 16.67
CA SER A 288 3.29 -14.26 18.00
C SER A 288 3.81 -13.31 19.09
N MET A 289 2.91 -12.95 20.01
CA MET A 289 3.18 -12.10 21.16
C MET A 289 3.29 -12.88 22.48
N ASP A 290 3.30 -14.22 22.40
CA ASP A 290 3.37 -15.11 23.58
C ASP A 290 4.66 -14.85 24.39
N ASP A 291 5.78 -14.65 23.68
CA ASP A 291 7.02 -14.15 24.25
C ASP A 291 7.35 -12.76 23.69
N LYS A 292 6.97 -11.73 24.46
CA LYS A 292 7.21 -10.33 24.08
C LYS A 292 8.69 -9.96 24.00
N ASN A 293 9.59 -10.70 24.64
CA ASN A 293 11.02 -10.44 24.53
C ASN A 293 11.54 -10.86 23.14
N LYS A 294 11.13 -12.04 22.67
CA LYS A 294 11.41 -12.51 21.29
C LYS A 294 10.85 -11.54 20.26
N ALA A 295 9.59 -11.13 20.40
CA ALA A 295 8.97 -10.14 19.52
C ALA A 295 9.73 -8.80 19.53
N THR A 296 10.15 -8.33 20.71
CA THR A 296 10.94 -7.10 20.85
C THR A 296 12.28 -7.20 20.12
N GLN A 297 13.01 -8.30 20.27
CA GLN A 297 14.31 -8.50 19.61
C GLN A 297 14.19 -8.48 18.08
N MET A 298 13.06 -8.95 17.54
CA MET A 298 12.81 -8.97 16.10
C MET A 298 12.54 -7.56 15.53
N ILE A 299 11.72 -6.75 16.21
CA ILE A 299 11.21 -5.49 15.64
C ILE A 299 11.98 -4.24 16.09
N LEU A 300 12.64 -4.27 17.25
CA LEU A 300 13.26 -3.10 17.84
C LEU A 300 14.74 -2.99 17.44
N LYS A 301 15.10 -1.96 16.68
CA LYS A 301 16.50 -1.66 16.31
C LYS A 301 17.20 -0.79 17.33
N LYS A 302 16.54 0.26 17.82
CA LYS A 302 17.13 1.21 18.79
C LYS A 302 16.07 1.81 19.69
N LYS A 303 16.42 2.05 20.96
CA LYS A 303 15.63 2.87 21.89
C LYS A 303 16.51 3.57 22.92
N PRO A 304 16.02 4.64 23.56
CA PRO A 304 16.65 5.21 24.75
C PRO A 304 16.78 4.18 25.88
N PHE A 305 17.88 4.25 26.63
CA PHE A 305 18.15 3.32 27.73
C PHE A 305 17.07 3.36 28.83
N SER A 306 16.54 4.54 29.14
CA SER A 306 15.48 4.75 30.14
C SER A 306 14.08 4.33 29.68
N LEU A 307 13.92 3.97 28.41
CA LEU A 307 12.64 3.59 27.83
C LEU A 307 12.44 2.08 27.87
N ARG A 308 11.28 1.65 28.36
CA ARG A 308 10.77 0.29 28.23
C ARG A 308 9.82 0.24 27.04
N PHE A 309 10.16 -0.58 26.06
CA PHE A 309 9.35 -0.85 24.88
C PHE A 309 8.57 -2.15 25.11
N LYS A 310 7.27 -2.14 24.80
CA LYS A 310 6.40 -3.31 24.97
C LYS A 310 5.56 -3.49 23.70
N PRO A 311 5.87 -4.47 22.83
CA PRO A 311 5.03 -4.76 21.68
C PRO A 311 3.67 -5.29 22.14
N GLU A 312 2.63 -4.93 21.41
CA GLU A 312 1.26 -5.41 21.62
C GLU A 312 0.71 -6.12 20.37
N GLU A 313 1.08 -5.64 19.18
CA GLU A 313 0.63 -6.22 17.91
C GLU A 313 1.67 -5.95 16.82
N VAL A 314 1.92 -6.94 15.97
CA VAL A 314 2.65 -6.80 14.71
C VAL A 314 1.92 -7.66 13.68
N SER A 315 1.22 -7.03 12.75
CA SER A 315 0.41 -7.69 11.74
C SER A 315 0.72 -7.20 10.34
N PHE A 316 0.61 -8.10 9.38
CA PHE A 316 0.94 -7.89 7.97
C PHE A 316 -0.16 -8.46 7.09
N MET A 317 -0.42 -7.78 5.99
CA MET A 317 -1.24 -8.27 4.90
C MET A 317 -0.54 -7.99 3.59
N VAL A 318 -0.37 -9.04 2.78
CA VAL A 318 0.22 -8.96 1.45
C VAL A 318 -0.77 -9.56 0.45
N SER A 319 -1.09 -8.82 -0.60
CA SER A 319 -1.90 -9.32 -1.70
C SER A 319 -1.13 -9.27 -3.01
N TYR A 320 -1.50 -10.18 -3.90
CA TYR A 320 -0.94 -10.33 -5.23
C TYR A 320 -2.07 -10.25 -6.24
N LYS A 321 -1.83 -9.58 -7.36
CA LYS A 321 -2.79 -9.45 -8.46
C LYS A 321 -2.33 -10.31 -9.63
N ARG A 322 -3.25 -11.14 -10.12
CA ARG A 322 -3.04 -11.90 -11.35
C ARG A 322 -3.15 -10.98 -12.58
N MET A 323 -2.17 -11.08 -13.47
CA MET A 323 -2.12 -10.38 -14.75
C MET A 323 -1.70 -11.38 -15.82
N GLY A 324 -2.65 -11.81 -16.66
CA GLY A 324 -2.43 -12.90 -17.60
C GLY A 324 -2.27 -14.23 -16.86
N ASP A 325 -1.18 -14.94 -17.12
CA ASP A 325 -0.83 -16.23 -16.50
C ASP A 325 -0.06 -16.09 -15.18
N LYS A 326 0.47 -14.89 -14.88
CA LYS A 326 1.35 -14.63 -13.73
C LYS A 326 0.71 -13.76 -12.64
N SER A 327 1.19 -13.90 -11.43
CA SER A 327 0.83 -13.11 -10.25
C SER A 327 1.97 -12.17 -9.84
N TYR A 328 1.60 -10.98 -9.36
CA TYR A 328 2.52 -9.89 -9.03
C TYR A 328 2.13 -9.25 -7.71
N LEU A 329 3.11 -8.76 -6.95
CA LEU A 329 2.85 -7.97 -5.75
C LEU A 329 1.90 -6.80 -6.06
N ASN A 330 0.85 -6.65 -5.25
CA ASN A 330 -0.21 -5.66 -5.48
C ASN A 330 -0.33 -4.69 -4.31
N TYR A 331 -0.46 -5.22 -3.09
CA TYR A 331 -0.69 -4.39 -1.91
C TYR A 331 -0.05 -4.97 -0.67
N ILE A 332 0.57 -4.12 0.13
CA ILE A 332 1.17 -4.45 1.41
C ILE A 332 0.63 -3.50 2.46
N ARG A 333 0.20 -4.03 3.59
CA ARG A 333 -0.15 -3.27 4.78
C ARG A 333 0.53 -3.89 6.00
N SER A 334 1.08 -3.06 6.87
CA SER A 334 1.61 -3.47 8.16
C SER A 334 1.05 -2.61 9.27
N GLU A 335 0.71 -3.21 10.39
CA GLU A 335 0.28 -2.51 11.60
C GLU A 335 1.11 -2.97 12.81
N LEU A 336 1.67 -2.00 13.53
CA LEU A 336 2.47 -2.21 14.72
C LEU A 336 1.90 -1.38 15.86
N ARG A 337 1.51 -2.04 16.95
CA ARG A 337 1.06 -1.41 18.20
C ARG A 337 2.03 -1.71 19.32
N PHE A 338 2.41 -0.67 20.07
CA PHE A 338 3.31 -0.82 21.20
C PHE A 338 3.10 0.24 22.26
N LYS A 339 3.60 -0.05 23.47
CA LYS A 339 3.65 0.88 24.59
C LYS A 339 5.08 1.30 24.88
N CYS A 340 5.24 2.58 25.19
CA CYS A 340 6.45 3.17 25.71
C CYS A 340 6.23 3.58 27.16
N ASP A 341 7.02 2.99 28.07
CA ASP A 341 7.02 3.28 29.49
C ASP A 341 8.37 3.91 29.89
N TRP A 342 8.33 5.13 30.40
CA TRP A 342 9.51 5.90 30.79
C TRP A 342 9.70 5.81 32.30
N LYS A 343 10.91 5.48 32.77
CA LYS A 343 11.26 5.29 34.20
C LYS A 343 10.84 6.40 35.18
N ARG A 344 10.35 7.56 34.73
CA ARG A 344 9.91 8.71 35.54
C ARG A 344 8.53 9.26 35.14
N ARG A 345 7.73 8.54 34.36
CA ARG A 345 6.35 8.93 34.01
C ARG A 345 5.36 7.92 34.57
N LEU A 346 4.26 8.42 35.14
CA LEU A 346 3.23 7.59 35.78
C LEU A 346 2.39 6.77 34.79
N PHE A 347 2.41 7.12 33.50
CA PHE A 347 1.60 6.46 32.48
C PHE A 347 2.42 6.10 31.25
N SER A 348 2.24 4.86 30.79
CA SER A 348 2.73 4.43 29.49
C SER A 348 2.02 5.17 28.36
N THR A 349 2.71 5.40 27.24
CA THR A 349 2.11 5.98 26.04
C THR A 349 1.98 4.92 24.97
N ASN A 350 0.78 4.78 24.41
CA ASN A 350 0.50 3.87 23.31
C ASN A 350 0.85 4.53 21.98
N TYR A 351 1.43 3.75 21.08
CA TYR A 351 1.74 4.14 19.73
C TYR A 351 1.20 3.11 18.75
N THR A 352 0.75 3.59 17.59
CA THR A 352 0.34 2.76 16.46
C THR A 352 1.06 3.27 15.23
N ILE A 353 1.77 2.38 14.56
CA ILE A 353 2.40 2.62 13.26
C ILE A 353 1.65 1.82 12.22
N VAL A 354 1.21 2.49 11.16
CA VAL A 354 0.58 1.85 10.01
C VAL A 354 1.41 2.23 8.79
N SER A 355 1.90 1.23 8.06
CA SER A 355 2.51 1.42 6.74
C SER A 355 1.69 0.71 5.68
N GLU A 356 1.55 1.34 4.52
CA GLU A 356 0.83 0.82 3.36
C GLU A 356 1.66 1.08 2.10
N THR A 357 1.72 0.09 1.21
CA THR A 357 2.34 0.20 -0.12
C THR A 357 1.38 -0.40 -1.14
N VAL A 358 0.89 0.41 -2.06
CA VAL A 358 0.10 -0.06 -3.21
C VAL A 358 0.95 0.03 -4.48
N VAL A 359 0.97 -1.03 -5.26
CA VAL A 359 1.57 -1.02 -6.60
C VAL A 359 0.58 -0.38 -7.54
N THR A 360 1.00 0.71 -8.17
CA THR A 360 0.13 1.55 -9.01
C THR A 360 0.38 1.34 -10.50
N LYS A 361 1.54 0.76 -10.84
CA LYS A 361 1.95 0.41 -12.19
C LYS A 361 3.13 -0.57 -12.13
N ARG A 362 3.20 -1.48 -13.11
CA ARG A 362 4.36 -2.34 -13.35
C ARG A 362 4.96 -2.06 -14.74
N SER A 363 6.27 -2.23 -14.88
CA SER A 363 7.01 -2.18 -16.14
C SER A 363 7.96 -3.37 -16.25
N ASP A 364 7.83 -4.12 -17.34
CA ASP A 364 8.68 -5.28 -17.66
C ASP A 364 9.86 -4.89 -18.56
N LYS A 365 9.98 -3.62 -18.93
CA LYS A 365 11.14 -3.12 -19.67
C LYS A 365 12.38 -3.32 -18.79
N LEU A 366 13.43 -3.91 -19.37
CA LEU A 366 14.78 -4.01 -18.81
C LEU A 366 15.34 -2.61 -18.58
N LEU A 367 14.88 -1.94 -17.53
CA LEU A 367 15.46 -0.71 -17.06
C LEU A 367 16.77 -1.08 -16.39
N LEU A 368 17.85 -0.39 -16.74
CA LEU A 368 19.12 -0.49 -16.02
C LEU A 368 18.80 -0.39 -14.53
N LYS A 369 19.04 -1.47 -13.79
CA LYS A 369 18.82 -1.50 -12.35
C LYS A 369 19.50 -0.29 -11.75
N ALA A 370 18.76 0.51 -11.00
CA ALA A 370 19.34 1.68 -10.35
C ALA A 370 20.57 1.25 -9.53
N PRO A 371 21.69 1.98 -9.61
CA PRO A 371 22.87 1.67 -8.80
C PRO A 371 22.47 1.54 -7.32
N ARG A 372 22.94 0.49 -6.63
CA ARG A 372 22.61 0.21 -5.21
C ARG A 372 22.80 1.40 -4.25
N LYS A 373 23.66 2.36 -4.59
CA LYS A 373 23.82 3.62 -3.83
C LYS A 373 22.54 4.48 -3.74
N TYR A 374 21.57 4.26 -4.63
CA TYR A 374 20.26 4.91 -4.61
C TYR A 374 19.17 4.07 -3.93
N ALA A 375 19.50 2.85 -3.49
CA ALA A 375 18.58 2.05 -2.71
C ALA A 375 18.31 2.72 -1.37
N PHE A 376 17.06 2.67 -0.93
CA PHE A 376 16.67 3.06 0.40
C PHE A 376 17.37 2.16 1.42
N ASN A 377 17.91 2.74 2.47
CA ASN A 377 18.72 2.03 3.45
C ASN A 377 17.89 1.72 4.69
N ASP A 378 17.95 0.46 5.14
CA ASP A 378 17.18 -0.09 6.28
C ASP A 378 17.44 0.61 7.62
N ALA A 379 18.52 1.37 7.74
CA ALA A 379 18.83 2.15 8.93
C ALA A 379 17.92 3.39 9.08
N TYR A 380 17.16 3.77 8.05
CA TYR A 380 16.36 4.99 8.02
C TYR A 380 14.85 4.70 7.95
N SER A 381 14.05 5.55 8.60
CA SER A 381 12.62 5.66 8.29
C SER A 381 12.44 6.58 7.08
N LEU A 382 11.32 6.47 6.33
CA LEU A 382 11.05 7.39 5.22
C LEU A 382 11.11 8.85 5.69
N SER A 383 10.54 9.08 6.87
CA SER A 383 10.50 10.39 7.52
C SER A 383 11.89 10.97 7.81
N ASP A 384 12.96 10.16 7.88
CA ASP A 384 14.34 10.65 8.06
C ASP A 384 14.96 11.16 6.73
N LYS A 385 14.36 10.87 5.57
CA LYS A 385 14.94 11.10 4.23
C LYS A 385 14.17 12.06 3.33
N VAL A 386 12.98 12.50 3.75
CA VAL A 386 12.14 13.41 2.97
C VAL A 386 11.93 14.73 3.71
N ASP A 387 11.78 15.81 2.96
CA ASP A 387 11.62 17.14 3.53
C ASP A 387 10.19 17.38 4.04
N ASN A 388 10.08 18.32 4.99
CA ASN A 388 8.80 18.86 5.41
C ASN A 388 8.24 19.72 4.26
N PHE A 389 7.31 19.15 3.49
CA PHE A 389 6.73 19.83 2.35
C PHE A 389 5.25 19.46 2.21
N TYR A 390 4.40 20.47 2.00
CA TYR A 390 2.99 20.25 1.75
C TYR A 390 2.54 21.09 0.55
N ASP A 391 2.12 20.37 -0.48
CA ASP A 391 1.48 20.87 -1.70
C ASP A 391 0.22 20.02 -1.94
N GLU A 392 -0.91 20.67 -2.19
CA GLU A 392 -2.20 20.01 -2.42
C GLU A 392 -2.17 19.22 -3.73
N ASN A 393 -1.39 19.67 -4.72
CA ASN A 393 -1.21 19.00 -6.01
C ASN A 393 0.01 18.06 -6.05
N PHE A 394 0.63 17.77 -4.90
CA PHE A 394 1.87 16.99 -4.85
C PHE A 394 1.78 15.62 -5.55
N TRP A 395 0.60 15.01 -5.50
CA TRP A 395 0.30 13.69 -6.08
C TRP A 395 -0.52 13.76 -7.36
N GLU A 396 -0.62 14.92 -7.99
CA GLU A 396 -1.51 15.16 -9.13
C GLU A 396 -1.31 14.14 -10.27
N ASP A 397 -0.07 13.74 -10.56
CA ASP A 397 0.26 12.84 -11.66
C ASP A 397 0.27 11.33 -11.28
N TYR A 398 -0.06 10.99 -10.03
CA TYR A 398 0.12 9.63 -9.49
C TYR A 398 -1.16 9.05 -8.92
N ASN A 399 -1.37 7.75 -9.12
CA ASN A 399 -2.36 7.00 -8.34
C ASN A 399 -1.85 6.87 -6.90
N ILE A 400 -2.73 7.09 -5.94
CA ILE A 400 -2.43 7.03 -4.50
C ILE A 400 -3.60 6.38 -3.76
N ILE A 401 -3.36 5.97 -2.52
CA ILE A 401 -4.43 5.66 -1.58
C ILE A 401 -4.97 6.98 -1.04
N GLU A 402 -6.26 7.25 -1.22
CA GLU A 402 -6.87 8.48 -0.69
C GLU A 402 -6.71 8.54 0.85
N PRO A 403 -6.40 9.71 1.43
CA PRO A 403 -6.33 9.82 2.88
C PRO A 403 -7.70 9.57 3.50
N GLU A 404 -7.74 8.82 4.60
CA GLU A 404 -8.94 8.75 5.44
C GLU A 404 -9.31 10.16 5.93
N GLN A 405 -10.60 10.44 6.16
CA GLN A 405 -11.07 11.75 6.65
C GLN A 405 -10.39 12.15 7.96
N SER A 406 -10.11 11.16 8.82
CA SER A 406 -9.39 11.37 10.08
C SER A 406 -7.93 11.80 9.88
N LEU A 407 -7.28 11.25 8.86
CA LEU A 407 -5.90 11.59 8.48
C LEU A 407 -5.86 12.97 7.84
N GLU A 408 -6.77 13.27 6.91
CA GLU A 408 -6.86 14.59 6.26
C GLU A 408 -7.10 15.70 7.29
N SER A 409 -8.05 15.48 8.20
CA SER A 409 -8.31 16.39 9.32
C SER A 409 -7.08 16.61 10.20
N ALA A 410 -6.31 15.55 10.45
CA ALA A 410 -5.10 15.64 11.26
C ALA A 410 -3.96 16.35 10.52
N VAL A 411 -3.76 16.08 9.23
CA VAL A 411 -2.80 16.79 8.37
C VAL A 411 -3.10 18.29 8.36
N ASN A 412 -4.37 18.68 8.21
CA ASN A 412 -4.79 20.07 8.26
C ASN A 412 -4.52 20.73 9.61
N LYS A 413 -4.70 20.01 10.73
CA LYS A 413 -4.34 20.49 12.08
C LYS A 413 -2.83 20.65 12.25
N LEU A 414 -2.03 19.67 11.81
CA LEU A 414 -0.57 19.72 11.88
C LEU A 414 -0.02 20.89 11.05
N ARG A 415 -0.55 21.11 9.84
CA ARG A 415 -0.23 22.27 8.99
C ARG A 415 -0.44 23.59 9.73
N LYS A 416 -1.58 23.78 10.40
CA LYS A 416 -1.86 25.00 11.17
C LYS A 416 -0.87 25.18 12.33
N SER A 417 -0.43 24.10 12.96
CA SER A 417 0.52 24.14 14.09
C SER A 417 1.98 24.39 13.69
N ILE A 418 2.33 24.26 12.40
CA ILE A 418 3.69 24.51 11.89
C ILE A 418 3.83 25.97 11.40
N LYS A 419 2.72 26.61 11.01
CA LYS A 419 2.70 28.01 10.53
C LYS A 419 2.67 29.05 11.65
N ASN A 420 2.32 28.64 12.87
CA ASN A 420 2.35 29.44 14.09
C ASN A 420 3.54 29.00 14.94
#